data_AF-A0A2D6FIU3-F1
#
_entry.id   AF-A0A2D6FIU3-F1
#
_cell.length_a   1.000
_cell.length_b   1.000
_cell.length_c   1.000
_cell.angle_alpha   90.00
_cell.angle_beta   90.00
_cell.angle_gamma   90.00
#
_symmetry.space_group_name_H-M   'P 1'
#
loop_
_entity.id
_entity.type
_entity.pdbx_description
1 polymer ?
#
loop_
_entity_poly.entity_id
_entity_poly.type
_entity_poly.pdbx_seq_one_letter_code
_entity_poly.pdbx_strand_id
1 'polypeptide(L)' 'MENKTNELRLSNQALGAIMMALQESLLNELDIVPILRGFELVNSEEGLIVKNPPTVRFSNNREVSEQDLENMVE' A
#
# COMPACT_ATOMS: atom_id res chain seq x y z
N MET A 1 15.31 -5.42 32.93
CA MET A 1 15.73 -5.50 31.51
C MET A 1 15.02 -4.37 30.80
N GLU A 2 15.76 -3.41 30.26
CA GLU A 2 15.19 -2.25 29.58
C GLU A 2 14.74 -2.70 28.19
N ASN A 3 13.43 -2.63 27.91
CA ASN A 3 12.90 -2.98 26.59
C ASN A 3 13.30 -1.87 25.61
N LYS A 4 14.36 -2.09 24.84
CA LYS A 4 14.68 -1.23 23.69
C LYS A 4 13.62 -1.44 22.62
N THR A 5 12.83 -0.39 22.36
CA THR A 5 11.94 -0.31 21.21
C THR A 5 12.79 -0.15 19.95
N ASN A 6 12.65 -1.05 18.99
CA ASN A 6 13.24 -0.89 17.65
C ASN A 6 12.20 -0.19 16.76
N GLU A 7 12.49 1.05 16.37
CA GLU A 7 11.67 1.79 15.42
C GLU A 7 11.88 1.22 14.01
N LEU A 8 10.78 0.96 13.30
CA LEU A 8 10.78 0.50 11.91
C LEU A 8 9.97 1.46 11.04
N ARG A 9 10.35 1.56 9.76
CA ARG A 9 9.64 2.36 8.76
C ARG A 9 9.05 1.44 7.70
N LEU A 10 7.98 1.90 7.05
CA LEU A 10 7.42 1.23 5.88
C LEU A 10 8.36 1.45 4.69
N SER A 11 8.55 0.41 3.88
CA SER A 11 9.18 0.51 2.58
C SER A 11 8.27 1.22 1.58
N ASN A 12 8.82 1.64 0.44
CA ASN A 12 8.05 2.19 -0.68
C ASN A 12 6.96 1.22 -1.16
N GLN A 13 7.26 -0.09 -1.17
CA GLN A 13 6.29 -1.13 -1.54
C GLN A 13 5.11 -1.18 -0.55
N ALA A 14 5.39 -1.10 0.75
CA ALA A 14 4.35 -1.13 1.76
C ALA A 14 3.48 0.13 1.71
N LEU A 15 4.08 1.30 1.46
CA LEU A 15 3.33 2.53 1.21
C LEU A 15 2.43 2.39 -0.03
N GLY A 16 2.93 1.82 -1.12
CA GLY A 16 2.12 1.52 -2.31
C GLY A 16 0.93 0.60 -2.01
N ALA A 17 1.12 -0.45 -1.20
CA ALA A 17 0.05 -1.34 -0.78
C ALA A 17 -1.02 -0.64 0.07
N ILE A 18 -0.61 0.27 0.97
CA ILE A 18 -1.53 1.11 1.74
C ILE A 18 -2.33 2.04 0.82
N MET A 19 -1.68 2.67 -0.16
CA MET A 19 -2.36 3.54 -1.12
C MET A 19 -3.39 2.77 -1.96
N MET A 20 -3.10 1.53 -2.33
CA MET A 20 -4.07 0.65 -3.02
C MET A 20 -5.29 0.35 -2.13
N ALA A 21 -5.06 -0.04 -0.86
CA ALA A 21 -6.14 -0.29 0.10
C ALA A 21 -7.00 0.96 0.34
N LEU A 22 -6.36 2.13 0.42
CA LEU A 22 -7.03 3.41 0.61
C LEU A 22 -7.91 3.77 -0.59
N GLN A 23 -7.38 3.65 -1.81
CA GLN A 23 -8.14 3.92 -3.03
C GLN A 23 -9.38 3.02 -3.13
N GLU A 24 -9.24 1.72 -2.88
CA GLU A 24 -10.37 0.78 -2.91
C GLU A 24 -11.41 1.12 -1.82
N SER A 25 -10.95 1.52 -0.64
CA SER A 25 -11.83 1.90 0.47
C SER A 25 -12.62 3.17 0.16
N LEU A 26 -11.99 4.15 -0.49
CA LEU A 26 -12.66 5.39 -0.90
C LEU A 26 -13.67 5.14 -2.04
N LEU A 27 -13.31 4.31 -3.03
CA LEU A 27 -14.19 4.00 -4.16
C LEU A 27 -15.46 3.24 -3.75
N ASN A 28 -15.34 2.36 -2.76
CA ASN A 28 -16.43 1.49 -2.32
C ASN A 28 -17.03 1.91 -0.96
N GLU A 29 -16.64 3.08 -0.44
CA GLU A 29 -17.06 3.59 0.89
C GLU A 29 -16.85 2.58 2.03
N LEU A 30 -15.74 1.85 1.99
CA LEU A 30 -15.38 0.82 2.98
C LEU A 30 -14.53 1.39 4.12
N ASP A 31 -14.64 0.79 5.30
CA ASP A 31 -13.67 1.02 6.38
C ASP A 31 -12.33 0.36 6.02
N ILE A 32 -11.27 1.18 5.94
CA ILE A 32 -9.91 0.74 5.61
C ILE A 32 -9.23 -0.02 6.76
N VAL A 33 -9.63 0.22 8.01
CA VAL A 33 -8.90 -0.29 9.18
C VAL A 33 -8.85 -1.83 9.23
N PRO A 34 -9.95 -2.57 8.96
CA PRO A 34 -9.90 -4.03 8.81
C PRO A 34 -8.92 -4.52 7.73
N ILE A 35 -8.78 -3.79 6.62
CA ILE A 35 -7.88 -4.15 5.51
C ILE A 35 -6.43 -4.01 5.97
N LEU A 36 -6.07 -2.88 6.58
CA LEU A 36 -4.71 -2.64 7.08
C LEU A 36 -4.33 -3.59 8.21
N ARG A 37 -5.28 -3.96 9.07
CA ARG A 37 -5.06 -4.99 10.10
C ARG A 37 -4.75 -6.37 9.52
N GLY A 38 -5.16 -6.63 8.28
CA GLY A 38 -4.86 -7.87 7.56
C GLY A 38 -3.47 -7.91 6.93
N PHE A 39 -2.71 -6.81 6.94
CA PHE A 39 -1.38 -6.77 6.31
C PHE A 39 -0.37 -7.62 7.08
N GLU A 40 0.27 -8.54 6.37
CA GLU A 40 1.41 -9.32 6.83
C GLU A 40 2.69 -8.52 6.56
N LEU A 41 3.24 -7.92 7.61
CA LEU A 41 4.44 -7.11 7.53
C LEU A 41 5.68 -7.93 7.86
N VAL A 42 6.72 -7.80 7.02
CA VAL A 42 8.03 -8.42 7.24
C VAL A 42 9.12 -7.36 7.18
N ASN A 43 10.10 -7.45 8.07
CA ASN A 43 11.26 -6.57 8.07
C ASN A 43 12.23 -6.96 6.94
N SER A 44 12.60 -6.01 6.09
CA SER A 44 13.58 -6.17 5.02
C SER A 44 14.66 -5.07 5.10
N GLU A 45 15.66 -5.13 4.23
CA GLU A 45 16.70 -4.10 4.11
C GLU A 45 16.13 -2.72 3.74
N GLU A 46 14.98 -2.68 3.10
CA GLU A 46 14.30 -1.45 2.63
C GLU A 46 13.20 -0.97 3.60
N GLY A 47 13.05 -1.64 4.75
CA GLY A 47 12.00 -1.39 5.74
C GLY A 47 10.93 -2.48 5.77
N LEU A 48 9.78 -2.19 6.37
CA LEU A 48 8.66 -3.13 6.40
C LEU A 48 8.04 -3.27 5.01
N ILE A 49 7.91 -4.50 4.53
CA ILE A 49 7.22 -4.87 3.28
C ILE A 49 5.89 -5.57 3.60
N VAL A 50 4.89 -5.42 2.73
CA VAL A 50 3.59 -6.10 2.83
C VAL A 50 3.63 -7.35 1.97
N LYS A 51 3.48 -8.53 2.57
CA LYS A 51 3.52 -9.83 1.88
C LYS A 51 2.25 -10.20 1.13
N ASN A 52 1.12 -9.64 1.54
CA ASN A 52 -0.20 -9.89 1.01
C ASN A 52 -0.85 -8.56 0.58
N PRO A 53 -0.26 -7.84 -0.39
CA PRO A 53 -0.83 -6.58 -0.84
C PRO A 53 -2.24 -6.81 -1.43
N PRO A 54 -3.16 -5.85 -1.28
CA PRO A 54 -4.51 -5.98 -1.82
C PRO A 54 -4.45 -6.11 -3.35
N THR A 55 -5.23 -7.02 -3.92
CA THR A 55 -5.44 -7.11 -5.37
C THR A 55 -6.42 -6.03 -5.80
N VAL A 56 -5.92 -4.94 -6.35
CA VAL A 56 -6.75 -3.94 -7.05
C VAL A 56 -7.24 -4.55 -8.35
N ARG A 57 -8.56 -4.76 -8.46
CA ARG A 57 -9.15 -5.08 -9.76
C ARG A 57 -9.25 -3.78 -10.54
N PHE A 58 -8.26 -3.52 -11.40
CA PHE A 58 -8.43 -2.54 -12.48
C PHE A 58 -9.57 -3.05 -13.37
N SER A 59 -10.78 -2.55 -13.10
CA SER A 59 -11.91 -2.75 -13.97
C SER A 59 -11.68 -1.86 -15.18
N ASN A 60 -10.99 -2.39 -16.19
CA ASN A 60 -10.75 -1.70 -17.47
C ASN A 60 -12.06 -1.02 -17.95
N ASN A 61 -12.00 0.21 -18.46
CA ASN A 61 -11.85 0.30 -19.91
C ASN A 61 -11.12 1.53 -20.46
N ARG A 62 -10.11 2.07 -19.78
CA ARG A 62 -9.10 2.90 -20.46
C ARG A 62 -7.71 2.45 -20.05
N GLU A 63 -6.90 2.11 -21.05
CA GLU A 63 -5.47 1.89 -20.87
C GLU A 63 -4.87 3.19 -20.34
N VAL A 64 -4.15 3.09 -19.22
CA VAL A 64 -3.37 4.21 -18.68
C VAL A 64 -2.23 4.45 -19.64
N SER A 65 -2.18 5.63 -20.25
CA SER A 65 -1.15 6.01 -21.22
C SER A 65 0.14 6.42 -20.50
N GLU A 66 1.28 6.37 -21.19
CA GLU A 66 2.56 6.87 -20.66
C GLU A 66 2.46 8.34 -20.22
N GLN A 67 1.62 9.12 -20.91
CA GLN A 67 1.32 10.51 -20.54
C GLN A 67 0.56 10.60 -19.20
N ASP A 68 -0.34 9.66 -18.90
CA ASP A 68 -1.06 9.63 -17.63
C ASP A 68 -0.10 9.33 -16.47
N LEU A 69 0.94 8.51 -16.71
CA LEU A 69 1.97 8.22 -15.72
C LEU A 69 2.92 9.40 -15.50
N GLU A 70 3.32 10.10 -16.58
CA GLU A 70 4.16 11.30 -16.48
C GLU A 70 3.45 12.45 -15.74
N ASN A 71 2.15 12.65 -16.01
CA ASN A 71 1.35 13.68 -15.35
C ASN A 71 1.10 13.42 -13.86
N MET A 72 1.36 12.21 -13.35
CA MET A 72 1.24 11.88 -11.93
C MET A 72 2.51 12.19 -11.12
N VAL A 73 3.61 12.56 -11.78
CA VAL A 73 4.93 12.79 -11.17
C VAL A 73 5.34 14.27 -11.16
N GLU A 74 4.55 15.17 -11.75
CA GLU A 74 4.62 16.63 -11.54
C GLU A 74 3.75 17.09 -10.36
#